data_AF-A0A1X7QYU3-F1
#
_entry.id   AF-A0A1X7QYU3-F1
#
_cell.length_a   1.000
_cell.length_b   1.000
_cell.length_c   1.000
_cell.angle_alpha   90.00
_cell.angle_beta   90.00
_cell.angle_gamma   90.00
#
_symmetry.space_group_name_H-M   'P 1'
#
loop_
_entity.id
_entity.type
_entity.pdbx_description
1 polymer ?
#
loop_
_entity_poly.entity_id
_entity_poly.type
_entity_poly.pdbx_seq_one_letter_code
_entity_poly.pdbx_strand_id
1 'polypeptide(L)'
;MAPVMQKKKNPVQKDDIKKDFAEAINLALTSYKNQIKNNRKLRLIDIFAAMLVFIGIFQTAFVGIIQDNYPFNAFLAGFIICVGQFVLLMCLRLQLTHPFEGISKSKAFGEFVIASLILHFTCLHFIN
;
A
#
# COMPACT_ATOMS: atom_id res chain seq x y z
N MET A 1 -5.31 54.21 -23.81
CA MET A 1 -4.71 53.66 -22.57
C MET A 1 -5.76 52.80 -21.88
N ALA A 2 -5.69 51.47 -22.01
CA ALA A 2 -6.57 50.57 -21.28
C ALA A 2 -5.90 50.20 -19.94
N PRO A 3 -6.62 50.27 -18.79
CA PRO A 3 -6.06 49.89 -17.51
C PRO A 3 -5.97 48.35 -17.40
N VAL A 4 -4.78 47.88 -17.06
CA VAL A 4 -4.46 46.48 -16.77
C VAL A 4 -5.20 46.07 -15.50
N MET A 5 -6.16 45.15 -15.62
CA MET A 5 -6.85 44.55 -14.48
C MET A 5 -5.87 43.66 -13.70
N GLN A 6 -5.37 44.18 -12.59
CA GLN A 6 -4.59 43.42 -11.62
C GLN A 6 -5.51 42.41 -10.92
N LYS A 7 -5.30 41.13 -11.23
CA LYS A 7 -5.90 40.01 -10.49
C LYS A 7 -5.29 40.00 -9.08
N LYS A 8 -6.01 40.60 -8.12
CA LYS A 8 -5.64 40.68 -6.71
C LYS A 8 -5.49 39.25 -6.15
N LYS A 9 -4.24 38.84 -5.93
CA LYS A 9 -3.89 37.60 -5.23
C LYS A 9 -4.25 37.79 -3.76
N ASN A 10 -5.36 37.19 -3.33
CA ASN A 10 -5.78 37.21 -1.92
C ASN A 10 -4.74 36.49 -1.05
N PRO A 11 -4.50 36.94 0.19
CA PRO A 11 -3.56 36.29 1.10
C PRO A 11 -4.08 34.88 1.40
N VAL A 12 -3.24 33.87 1.24
CA VAL A 12 -3.57 32.47 1.53
C VAL A 12 -3.90 32.36 3.01
N GLN A 13 -5.19 32.29 3.32
CA GLN A 13 -5.68 32.22 4.69
C GLN A 13 -5.47 30.79 5.20
N LYS A 14 -4.89 30.64 6.39
CA LYS A 14 -4.51 29.33 6.98
C LYS A 14 -5.71 28.37 7.12
N ASP A 15 -6.93 28.90 7.13
CA ASP A 15 -8.18 28.15 7.16
C ASP A 15 -8.60 27.58 5.79
N ASP A 16 -8.18 28.21 4.69
CA ASP A 16 -8.44 27.72 3.33
C ASP A 16 -7.57 26.49 3.03
N ILE A 17 -6.30 26.51 3.47
CA ILE A 17 -5.38 25.38 3.33
C ILE A 17 -5.94 24.11 4.01
N LYS A 18 -6.46 24.25 5.24
CA LYS A 18 -7.04 23.10 5.96
C LYS A 18 -8.27 22.53 5.26
N LYS A 19 -9.10 23.39 4.67
CA LYS A 19 -10.28 22.99 3.90
C LYS A 19 -9.87 22.29 2.61
N ASP A 20 -8.88 22.81 1.89
CA ASP A 20 -8.35 22.19 0.66
C ASP A 20 -7.79 20.78 0.94
N PHE A 21 -7.04 20.60 2.04
CA PHE A 21 -6.56 19.27 2.44
C PHE A 21 -7.70 18.33 2.85
N ALA A 22 -8.68 18.83 3.61
CA ALA A 22 -9.84 18.02 4.01
C ALA A 22 -10.65 17.59 2.78
N GLU A 23 -10.82 18.48 1.81
CA GLU A 23 -11.50 18.20 0.55
C GLU A 23 -10.71 17.18 -0.29
N ALA A 24 -9.39 17.35 -0.43
CA ALA A 24 -8.53 16.40 -1.13
C ALA A 24 -8.60 14.99 -0.52
N ILE A 25 -8.59 14.88 0.82
CA ILE A 25 -8.74 13.59 1.52
C ILE A 25 -10.13 12.99 1.29
N ASN A 26 -11.19 13.79 1.42
CA ASN A 26 -12.56 13.31 1.18
C ASN A 26 -12.76 12.83 -0.26
N LEU A 27 -12.19 13.55 -1.24
CA LEU A 27 -12.21 13.19 -2.64
C LEU A 27 -11.44 11.88 -2.88
N ALA A 28 -10.23 11.76 -2.34
CA ALA A 28 -9.42 10.55 -2.47
C ALA A 28 -10.10 9.33 -1.86
N LEU A 29 -10.67 9.48 -0.65
CA LEU A 29 -11.40 8.40 0.04
C LEU A 29 -12.67 7.99 -0.72
N THR A 30 -13.41 8.95 -1.28
CA THR A 30 -14.62 8.66 -2.06
C THR A 30 -14.28 7.92 -3.35
N SER A 31 -13.26 8.40 -4.08
CA SER A 31 -12.75 7.75 -5.29
C SER A 31 -12.24 6.33 -5.01
N TYR A 32 -11.51 6.13 -3.90
CA TYR A 32 -11.03 4.81 -3.50
C TYR A 32 -12.18 3.85 -3.15
N LYS A 33 -13.16 4.29 -2.34
CA LYS A 33 -14.33 3.46 -1.98
C LYS A 33 -15.13 3.03 -3.22
N ASN A 34 -15.27 3.93 -4.20
CA ASN A 34 -15.95 3.62 -5.45
C ASN A 34 -15.18 2.57 -6.28
N GLN A 35 -13.85 2.67 -6.35
CA GLN A 35 -13.01 1.67 -7.05
C GLN A 35 -13.13 0.27 -6.44
N ILE A 36 -13.13 0.17 -5.11
CA ILE A 36 -13.25 -1.11 -4.40
C ILE A 36 -14.63 -1.74 -4.56
N LYS A 37 -15.70 -0.93 -4.48
CA LYS A 37 -17.07 -1.44 -4.65
C LYS A 37 -17.29 -2.04 -6.03
N ASN A 38 -16.70 -1.42 -7.05
CA ASN A 38 -16.84 -1.88 -8.43
C ASN A 38 -16.03 -3.17 -8.72
N ASN A 39 -14.89 -3.38 -8.04
CA ASN A 39 -13.96 -4.47 -8.35
C ASN A 39 -13.71 -5.41 -7.16
N ARG A 40 -14.37 -6.57 -7.16
CA ARG A 40 -14.24 -7.58 -6.09
C ARG A 40 -12.83 -8.15 -5.92
N LYS A 41 -12.05 -8.24 -7.01
CA LYS A 41 -10.64 -8.68 -6.97
C LYS A 41 -9.74 -7.68 -6.25
N LEU A 42 -9.89 -6.39 -6.54
CA LEU A 42 -9.14 -5.31 -5.88
C LEU A 42 -9.48 -5.26 -4.39
N ARG A 43 -10.77 -5.43 -4.05
CA ARG A 43 -11.20 -5.52 -2.65
C ARG A 43 -10.47 -6.62 -1.88
N LEU A 44 -10.30 -7.79 -2.48
CA LEU A 44 -9.63 -8.92 -1.84
C LEU A 44 -8.14 -8.64 -1.62
N ILE A 45 -7.47 -8.03 -2.61
CA ILE A 45 -6.06 -7.64 -2.52
C ILE A 45 -5.85 -6.60 -1.41
N ASP A 46 -6.71 -5.58 -1.35
CA ASP A 46 -6.59 -4.50 -0.37
C ASP A 46 -6.86 -5.00 1.07
N ILE A 47 -7.82 -5.91 1.25
CA ILE A 47 -8.07 -6.55 2.56
C ILE A 47 -6.88 -7.43 2.96
N PHE A 48 -6.34 -8.22 2.04
CA PHE A 48 -5.20 -9.08 2.33
C PHE A 48 -3.95 -8.25 2.69
N ALA A 49 -3.69 -7.17 1.95
CA ALA A 49 -2.63 -6.21 2.25
C ALA A 49 -2.81 -5.56 3.64
N ALA A 50 -4.03 -5.16 4.00
CA ALA A 50 -4.31 -4.60 5.31
C ALA A 50 -4.06 -5.61 6.45
N MET A 51 -4.42 -6.88 6.25
CA MET A 51 -4.13 -7.94 7.22
C MET A 51 -2.62 -8.17 7.39
N LEU A 52 -1.84 -8.13 6.31
CA LEU A 52 -0.38 -8.25 6.37
C LEU A 52 0.26 -7.12 7.19
N VAL A 53 -0.20 -5.88 7.01
CA VAL A 53 0.24 -4.74 7.82
C VAL A 53 -0.12 -4.95 9.29
N PHE A 54 -1.34 -5.40 9.58
CA PHE A 54 -1.78 -5.69 10.94
C PHE A 54 -0.90 -6.75 11.62
N ILE A 55 -0.60 -7.85 10.92
CA ILE A 55 0.27 -8.91 11.43
C ILE A 55 1.69 -8.39 11.66
N GLY A 56 2.25 -7.61 10.73
CA GLY A 56 3.59 -7.02 10.87
C GLY A 56 3.70 -6.07 12.07
N ILE A 57 2.67 -5.25 12.32
CA ILE A 57 2.59 -4.40 13.51
C ILE A 57 2.53 -5.25 14.77
N PHE A 58 1.67 -6.28 14.79
CA PHE A 58 1.54 -7.18 15.94
C PHE A 58 2.86 -7.88 16.26
N GLN A 59 3.57 -8.37 15.24
CA GLN A 59 4.86 -9.04 15.40
C GLN A 59 5.94 -8.08 15.92
N THR A 60 5.96 -6.83 15.43
CA THR A 60 6.88 -5.79 15.91
C THR A 60 6.56 -5.37 17.36
N ALA A 61 5.28 -5.25 17.69
CA ALA A 61 4.83 -4.92 19.04
C ALA A 61 5.19 -6.04 20.03
N PHE A 62 5.01 -7.32 19.64
CA PHE A 62 5.37 -8.47 20.46
C PHE A 62 6.85 -8.44 20.88
N VAL A 63 7.76 -8.25 19.92
CA VAL A 63 9.21 -8.16 20.21
C VAL A 63 9.54 -6.90 21.02
N GLY A 64 8.90 -5.77 20.71
CA GLY A 64 9.12 -4.52 21.44
C GLY A 64 8.66 -4.56 22.90
N ILE A 65 7.61 -5.31 23.23
CA ILE A 65 7.07 -5.45 24.59
C ILE A 65 7.88 -6.45 25.41
N ILE A 66 8.28 -7.57 24.81
CA ILE A 66 8.98 -8.64 25.54
C ILE A 66 10.43 -8.27 25.82
N GLN A 67 11.01 -7.34 25.05
CA GLN A 67 12.39 -6.87 25.20
C GLN A 67 13.46 -7.96 25.03
N ASP A 68 13.06 -9.17 24.60
CA ASP A 68 13.94 -10.27 24.21
C ASP A 68 13.93 -10.45 22.69
N ASN A 69 15.12 -10.43 22.10
CA ASN A 69 15.34 -10.59 20.66
C ASN A 69 15.66 -12.04 20.25
N TYR A 70 15.41 -13.03 21.10
CA TYR A 70 15.76 -14.43 20.81
C TYR A 70 14.53 -15.25 20.42
N PRO A 71 14.48 -15.89 19.22
CA PRO A 71 15.44 -15.86 18.11
C PRO A 71 15.16 -14.72 17.09
N PHE A 72 16.18 -13.90 16.82
CA PHE A 72 16.09 -12.71 15.96
C PHE A 72 15.78 -13.04 14.50
N ASN A 73 16.29 -14.17 14.01
CA ASN A 73 16.05 -14.64 12.64
C ASN A 73 14.57 -14.98 12.42
N ALA A 74 13.88 -15.56 13.40
CA ALA A 74 12.47 -15.89 13.28
C ALA A 74 11.59 -14.63 13.23
N PHE A 75 11.94 -13.62 14.04
CA PHE A 75 11.30 -12.32 13.96
C PHE A 75 11.50 -11.69 12.58
N LEU A 76 12.75 -11.57 12.12
CA LEU A 76 13.07 -11.00 10.81
C LEU A 76 12.39 -11.78 9.68
N ALA A 77 12.42 -13.10 9.68
CA ALA A 77 11.76 -13.92 8.67
C ALA A 77 10.26 -13.63 8.60
N GLY A 78 9.56 -13.60 9.74
CA GLY A 78 8.13 -13.29 9.80
C GLY A 78 7.81 -11.83 9.44
N PHE A 79 8.68 -10.88 9.80
CA PHE A 79 8.48 -9.49 9.42
C PHE A 79 8.71 -9.26 7.92
N ILE A 80 9.80 -9.80 7.37
CA ILE A 80 10.16 -9.67 5.96
C ILE A 80 9.15 -10.38 5.05
N ILE A 81 8.60 -11.53 5.44
CA ILE A 81 7.55 -12.18 4.65
C ILE A 81 6.28 -11.32 4.61
N CYS A 82 5.91 -10.65 5.71
CA CYS A 82 4.76 -9.74 5.74
C CYS A 82 4.98 -8.52 4.85
N VAL A 83 6.15 -7.86 4.97
CA VAL A 83 6.50 -6.68 4.15
C VAL A 83 6.66 -7.05 2.68
N GLY A 84 7.39 -8.13 2.39
CA GLY A 84 7.62 -8.60 1.02
C GLY A 84 6.31 -8.96 0.32
N GLN A 85 5.42 -9.68 1.00
CA GLN A 85 4.13 -10.05 0.42
C GLN A 85 3.23 -8.83 0.22
N PHE A 86 3.27 -7.85 1.14
CA PHE A 86 2.57 -6.58 0.96
C PHE A 86 3.04 -5.83 -0.29
N VAL A 87 4.35 -5.74 -0.52
CA VAL A 87 4.91 -5.08 -1.71
C VAL A 87 4.46 -5.80 -2.98
N LEU A 88 4.55 -7.13 -3.03
CA LEU A 88 4.11 -7.92 -4.19
C LEU A 88 2.62 -7.73 -4.49
N LEU A 89 1.77 -7.64 -3.46
CA LEU A 89 0.34 -7.34 -3.63
C LEU A 89 0.08 -5.94 -4.18
N MET A 90 0.83 -4.93 -3.73
CA MET A 90 0.72 -3.58 -4.26
C MET A 90 1.17 -3.51 -5.72
N CYS A 91 2.22 -4.24 -6.10
CA CYS A 91 2.63 -4.38 -7.50
C CYS A 91 1.52 -5.02 -8.35
N LEU A 92 0.92 -6.11 -7.87
CA LEU A 92 -0.20 -6.77 -8.56
C LEU A 92 -1.42 -5.83 -8.68
N ARG A 93 -1.76 -5.08 -7.63
CA ARG A 93 -2.85 -4.10 -7.62
C ARG A 93 -2.67 -3.02 -8.68
N LEU A 94 -1.45 -2.48 -8.80
CA LEU A 94 -1.10 -1.49 -9.82
C LEU A 94 -1.28 -2.08 -11.23
N GLN A 95 -0.73 -3.26 -11.49
CA GLN A 95 -0.83 -3.94 -12.79
C GLN A 95 -2.28 -4.31 -13.17
N LEU A 96 -3.14 -4.59 -12.19
CA LEU A 96 -4.56 -4.88 -12.43
C LEU A 96 -5.39 -3.64 -12.73
N THR A 97 -4.99 -2.49 -12.18
CA THR A 97 -5.69 -1.21 -12.32
C THR A 97 -5.24 -0.46 -13.58
N HIS A 98 -3.93 -0.42 -13.81
CA HIS A 98 -3.28 0.18 -14.98
C HIS A 98 -2.39 -0.87 -15.64
N PRO A 99 -2.94 -1.69 -16.56
CA PRO A 99 -2.17 -2.73 -17.22
C PRO A 99 -1.08 -2.11 -18.10
N PHE A 100 0.13 -2.67 -18.01
CA PHE A 100 1.24 -2.28 -18.87
C PHE A 100 1.06 -2.83 -20.29
N GLU A 101 1.53 -2.09 -21.28
CA GLU A 101 1.52 -2.57 -22.67
C GLU A 101 2.32 -3.88 -22.79
N GLY A 102 1.74 -4.88 -23.46
CA GLY A 102 2.35 -6.19 -23.63
C GLY A 102 2.27 -7.13 -22.41
N ILE A 103 1.71 -6.69 -21.27
CA ILE A 103 1.53 -7.54 -20.08
C ILE A 103 0.05 -7.85 -19.88
N SER A 104 -0.34 -9.11 -20.08
CA SER A 104 -1.70 -9.57 -19.78
C SER A 104 -1.92 -9.72 -18.27
N LYS A 105 -3.17 -9.57 -17.82
CA LYS A 105 -3.53 -9.75 -16.39
C LYS A 105 -3.18 -11.15 -15.87
N SER A 106 -3.23 -12.17 -16.75
CA SER A 106 -2.83 -13.54 -16.40
C SER A 106 -1.32 -13.66 -16.19
N LYS A 107 -0.52 -12.97 -17.02
CA LYS A 107 0.95 -12.92 -16.87
C LYS A 107 1.35 -12.21 -15.58
N ALA A 108 0.74 -11.05 -15.31
CA ALA A 108 0.92 -10.30 -14.06
C ALA A 108 0.65 -11.17 -12.82
N PHE A 109 -0.44 -11.96 -12.85
CA PHE A 109 -0.75 -12.89 -11.77
C PHE A 109 0.26 -14.04 -11.66
N GLY A 110 0.73 -14.59 -12.79
CA GLY A 110 1.77 -15.62 -12.80
C GLY A 110 3.10 -15.14 -12.20
N GLU A 111 3.54 -13.93 -12.57
CA GLU A 111 4.74 -13.30 -12.00
C GLU A 111 4.60 -13.08 -10.49
N PHE A 112 3.42 -12.63 -10.03
CA PHE A 112 3.12 -12.49 -8.61
C PHE A 112 3.25 -13.82 -7.85
N VAL A 113 2.68 -14.92 -8.37
CA VAL A 113 2.73 -16.24 -7.72
C VAL A 113 4.16 -16.73 -7.62
N ILE A 114 4.94 -16.64 -8.70
CA ILE A 114 6.34 -17.09 -8.72
C ILE A 114 7.17 -16.27 -7.72
N ALA A 115 7.02 -14.94 -7.73
CA ALA A 115 7.72 -14.07 -6.78
C ALA A 115 7.33 -14.38 -5.32
N SER A 116 6.04 -14.62 -5.05
CA SER A 116 5.55 -15.01 -3.73
C SER A 116 6.16 -16.34 -3.28
N LEU A 117 6.26 -17.34 -4.16
CA LEU A 117 6.87 -18.63 -3.82
C LEU A 117 8.36 -18.50 -3.46
N ILE A 118 9.11 -17.71 -4.23
CA ILE A 118 10.53 -17.43 -3.96
C ILE A 118 10.69 -16.72 -2.61
N LEU A 119 9.84 -15.73 -2.32
CA LEU A 119 9.83 -15.03 -1.05
C LEU A 119 9.57 -15.99 0.12
N HIS A 120 8.54 -16.83 0.02
CA HIS A 120 8.20 -17.79 1.07
C HIS A 120 9.34 -18.80 1.28
N PHE A 121 9.91 -19.34 0.20
CA PHE A 121 11.03 -20.26 0.29
C PHE A 121 12.25 -19.63 0.98
N THR A 122 12.59 -18.40 0.60
CA THR A 122 13.73 -17.66 1.19
C THR A 122 13.50 -17.39 2.68
N CYS A 123 12.29 -16.94 3.06
CA CYS A 123 11.97 -16.68 4.47
C CYS A 123 11.93 -17.97 5.31
N LEU A 124 11.41 -19.07 4.78
CA LEU A 124 11.42 -20.38 5.47
C LEU A 124 12.82 -20.95 5.62
N HIS A 125 13.72 -20.71 4.68
CA HIS A 125 15.13 -21.07 4.83
C HIS A 125 15.86 -20.18 5.85
N PHE A 126 15.51 -18.88 5.91
CA PHE A 126 16.15 -17.90 6.79
C PHE A 126 15.66 -17.97 8.25
N ILE A 127 14.52 -18.60 8.51
CA ILE A 127 13.92 -18.67 9.86
C ILE A 127 14.77 -19.48 10.86
N ASN A 128 15.60 -20.40 10.35
CA ASN A 128 16.45 -21.32 11.11
C ASN A 128 17.92 -20.90 10.97
#